data_AF-A0A350ERT7-F1
#
_entry.id   AF-A0A350ERT7-F1
#
_cell.length_a   1.000
_cell.length_b   1.000
_cell.length_c   1.000
_cell.angle_alpha   90.00
_cell.angle_beta   90.00
_cell.angle_gamma   90.00
#
_symmetry.space_group_name_H-M   'P 1'
#
loop_
_entity.id
_entity.type
_entity.pdbx_description
1 polymer ?
#
loop_
_entity_poly.entity_id
_entity_poly.type
_entity_poly.pdbx_seq_one_letter_code
_entity_poly.pdbx_strand_id
1 'polypeptide(L)'
;MPLNVTAHYDDGSERDVTALTEFVSEDKELVTVDEGGVMRVGEREGESVVVARFMGQIDAARVTVPTDVRLSPDRYAGLPVANYIDELAYAHFQKLGLFPSARSSDGEFLRRSTLDTIGRLPTVDEAREFLADPSGDKRSRWIERLLADPAWADYWANKWAD
;
A
#
# COMPACT_ATOMS: atom_id res chain seq x y z
N MET A 1 23.44 -2.36 6.12
CA MET A 1 23.52 -2.85 4.74
C MET A 1 23.98 -1.70 3.86
N PRO A 2 25.08 -1.81 3.11
CA PRO A 2 25.55 -0.73 2.25
C PRO A 2 24.68 -0.57 1.00
N LEU A 3 24.47 0.68 0.57
CA LEU A 3 23.96 1.04 -0.74
C LEU A 3 25.13 1.40 -1.64
N ASN A 4 25.03 1.03 -2.92
CA ASN A 4 25.96 1.47 -3.97
C ASN A 4 25.16 2.21 -5.03
N VAL A 5 25.67 3.36 -5.47
CA VAL A 5 25.05 4.20 -6.50
C VAL A 5 26.01 4.32 -7.66
N THR A 6 25.55 3.88 -8.84
CA THR A 6 26.32 3.94 -10.08
C THR A 6 25.67 4.94 -11.02
N ALA A 7 26.43 5.93 -11.46
CA ALA A 7 26.01 6.86 -12.51
C ALA A 7 26.43 6.32 -13.87
N HIS A 8 25.49 6.30 -14.82
CA HIS A 8 25.75 6.01 -16.23
C HIS A 8 25.70 7.34 -17.01
N TYR A 9 26.76 7.65 -17.75
CA TYR A 9 26.90 8.89 -18.50
C TYR A 9 26.59 8.69 -20.00
N ASP A 10 26.28 9.77 -20.71
CA ASP A 10 25.95 9.75 -22.14
C ASP A 10 27.09 9.25 -23.04
N ASP A 11 28.34 9.35 -22.57
CA ASP A 11 29.52 8.79 -23.24
C ASP A 11 29.68 7.27 -23.03
N GLY A 12 28.73 6.64 -22.32
CA GLY A 12 28.72 5.23 -21.98
C GLY A 12 29.62 4.87 -20.80
N SER A 13 30.29 5.84 -20.16
CA SER A 13 31.07 5.58 -18.96
C SER A 13 30.16 5.37 -17.74
N GLU A 14 30.67 4.59 -16.78
CA GLU A 14 30.01 4.33 -15.50
C GLU A 14 30.93 4.73 -14.36
N ARG A 15 30.36 5.27 -13.28
CA ARG A 15 31.12 5.64 -12.10
C ARG A 15 30.35 5.34 -10.82
N ASP A 16 31.05 4.78 -9.84
CA ASP A 16 30.56 4.76 -8.47
C ASP A 16 30.54 6.19 -7.90
N VAL A 17 29.34 6.65 -7.60
CA VAL A 17 29.05 7.98 -7.06
C VAL A 17 28.43 7.90 -5.67
N THR A 18 28.53 6.75 -4.99
CA THR A 18 27.94 6.51 -3.66
C THR A 18 28.36 7.60 -2.68
N ALA A 19 29.66 7.91 -2.59
CA ALA A 19 30.18 8.95 -1.69
C ALA A 19 29.81 10.39 -2.08
N LEU A 20 29.25 10.59 -3.27
CA LEU A 20 28.77 11.88 -3.77
C LEU A 20 27.23 11.98 -3.76
N THR A 21 26.56 10.93 -3.33
CA THR A 21 25.11 10.82 -3.35
C THR A 21 24.53 11.23 -2.00
N GLU A 22 23.53 12.11 -2.03
CA GLU A 22 22.74 12.41 -0.85
C GLU A 22 21.71 11.30 -0.64
N PHE A 23 21.67 10.72 0.55
CA PHE A 23 20.70 9.70 0.93
C PHE A 23 19.69 10.25 1.93
N VAL A 24 18.41 10.00 1.67
CA VAL A 24 17.31 10.40 2.54
C VAL A 24 16.41 9.20 2.79
N SER A 25 16.18 8.85 4.06
CA SER A 25 15.14 7.89 4.43
C SER A 25 13.82 8.61 4.64
N GLU A 26 12.76 8.10 4.01
CA GLU A 26 11.39 8.57 4.19
C GLU A 26 10.83 8.21 5.58
N ASP A 27 11.24 7.06 6.13
CA ASP A 27 10.85 6.61 7.47
C ASP A 27 12.09 6.24 8.29
N LYS A 28 12.55 7.21 9.09
CA LYS A 28 13.75 7.08 9.93
C LYS A 28 13.58 6.13 11.11
N GLU A 29 12.35 5.77 11.50
CA GLU A 29 12.10 4.79 12.55
C GLU A 29 12.27 3.36 12.03
N LEU A 30 12.01 3.14 10.74
CA LEU A 30 12.18 1.85 10.07
C LEU A 30 13.61 1.65 9.56
N VAL A 31 14.17 2.65 8.87
CA VAL A 31 15.54 2.57 8.35
C VAL A 31 16.21 3.94 8.40
N THR A 32 17.45 3.96 8.87
CA THR A 32 18.33 5.14 8.76
C THR A 32 19.42 4.85 7.75
N VAL A 33 19.96 5.90 7.13
CA VAL A 33 21.07 5.83 6.19
C VAL A 33 22.04 6.95 6.55
N ASP A 34 23.33 6.64 6.63
CA ASP A 34 24.37 7.64 6.85
C ASP A 34 24.90 8.22 5.53
N GLU A 35 25.76 9.24 5.64
CA GLU A 35 26.39 9.90 4.47
C GLU A 35 27.24 8.94 3.62
N GLY A 36 27.68 7.81 4.18
CA GLY A 36 28.41 6.78 3.47
C GLY A 36 27.52 5.77 2.74
N GLY A 37 26.20 5.97 2.76
CA GLY A 37 25.24 5.05 2.16
C GLY A 37 25.02 3.77 2.98
N VAL A 38 25.42 3.72 4.25
CA VAL A 38 25.20 2.53 5.09
C VAL A 38 23.85 2.62 5.79
N MET A 39 22.96 1.70 5.44
CA MET A 39 21.65 1.58 6.06
C MET A 39 21.71 0.80 7.38
N ARG A 40 20.94 1.27 8.37
CA ARG A 40 20.68 0.58 9.63
C ARG A 40 19.16 0.47 9.84
N VAL A 41 18.70 -0.76 10.01
CA VAL A 41 17.30 -1.06 10.32
C VAL A 41 17.01 -0.64 11.78
N GLY A 42 15.89 0.05 11.98
CA GLY A 42 15.39 0.42 13.30
C GLY A 42 14.57 -0.70 13.94
N GLU A 43 13.68 -0.33 14.85
CA GLU A 43 12.86 -1.29 15.61
C GLU A 43 11.49 -1.54 14.98
N ARG A 44 11.09 -0.74 13.99
CA ARG A 44 9.80 -0.89 13.30
C ARG A 44 9.88 -1.82 12.10
N GLU A 45 8.87 -2.65 11.94
CA GLU A 45 8.68 -3.47 10.75
C GLU A 45 7.84 -2.72 9.69
N GLY A 46 8.01 -3.10 8.43
CA GLY A 46 7.27 -2.54 7.30
C GLY A 46 8.10 -2.44 6.02
N GLU A 47 7.66 -1.56 5.13
CA GLU A 47 8.40 -1.20 3.91
C GLU A 47 8.62 0.31 3.88
N SER A 48 9.82 0.74 3.52
CA SER A 48 10.18 2.14 3.34
C SER A 48 11.07 2.30 2.11
N VAL A 49 11.35 3.55 1.77
CA VAL A 49 12.23 3.92 0.67
C VAL A 49 13.36 4.79 1.20
N VAL A 50 14.57 4.47 0.75
CA VAL A 50 15.73 5.35 0.85
C VAL A 50 15.95 5.97 -0.52
N VAL A 51 15.79 7.28 -0.60
CA VAL A 51 15.99 8.09 -1.80
C VAL A 51 17.47 8.44 -1.91
N ALA A 52 18.03 8.23 -3.10
CA ALA A 52 19.39 8.57 -3.47
C ALA A 52 19.35 9.70 -4.50
N ARG A 53 20.04 10.83 -4.23
CA ARG A 53 20.08 11.99 -5.11
C ARG A 53 21.50 12.33 -5.53
N PHE A 54 21.74 12.39 -6.83
CA PHE A 54 23.04 12.74 -7.40
C PHE A 54 22.87 13.63 -8.63
N MET A 55 23.46 14.82 -8.62
CA MET A 55 23.41 15.80 -9.74
C MET A 55 21.99 16.06 -10.30
N GLY A 56 20.98 16.12 -9.42
CA GLY A 56 19.58 16.34 -9.81
C GLY A 56 18.84 15.08 -10.31
N GLN A 57 19.53 13.95 -10.45
CA GLN A 57 18.92 12.64 -10.66
C GLN A 57 18.51 12.03 -9.33
N ILE A 58 17.42 11.27 -9.35
CA ILE A 58 16.85 10.62 -8.17
C ILE A 58 16.65 9.15 -8.49
N ASP A 59 17.13 8.28 -7.60
CA ASP A 59 16.78 6.86 -7.58
C ASP A 59 16.33 6.45 -6.16
N ALA A 60 15.73 5.29 -6.02
CA ALA A 60 15.10 4.84 -4.80
C ALA A 60 15.44 3.38 -4.49
N ALA A 61 16.06 3.14 -3.34
CA ALA A 61 16.23 1.81 -2.79
C ALA A 61 15.02 1.48 -1.90
N ARG A 62 14.24 0.48 -2.30
CA ARG A 62 13.14 -0.05 -1.48
C ARG A 62 13.69 -0.98 -0.40
N VAL A 63 13.36 -0.69 0.86
CA VAL A 63 13.81 -1.44 2.02
C VAL A 63 12.61 -2.10 2.68
N THR A 64 12.66 -3.42 2.78
CA THR A 64 11.63 -4.22 3.44
C THR A 64 12.18 -4.79 4.74
N VAL A 65 11.57 -4.45 5.86
CA VAL A 65 11.83 -5.01 7.19
C VAL A 65 10.64 -5.90 7.54
N PRO A 66 10.74 -7.22 7.34
CA PRO A 66 9.63 -8.13 7.60
C PRO A 66 9.38 -8.25 9.11
N THR A 67 8.17 -8.72 9.46
CA THR A 67 7.89 -9.11 10.85
C THR A 67 8.70 -10.33 11.27
N ASP A 68 8.90 -10.46 12.58
CA ASP A 68 9.52 -11.66 13.16
C ASP A 68 8.62 -12.91 13.03
N VAL A 69 7.34 -12.71 12.71
CA VAL A 69 6.35 -13.78 12.56
C VAL A 69 6.40 -14.34 11.15
N ARG A 70 6.96 -15.55 11.02
CA ARG A 70 6.94 -16.29 9.74
C ARG A 70 5.76 -17.25 9.69
N LEU A 71 4.77 -16.91 8.86
CA LEU A 71 3.64 -17.79 8.57
C LEU A 71 4.00 -18.76 7.43
N SER A 72 3.45 -19.98 7.47
CA SER A 72 3.70 -20.96 6.41
C SER A 72 3.06 -20.51 5.09
N PRO A 73 3.67 -20.83 3.93
CA PRO A 73 3.09 -20.52 2.62
C PRO A 73 1.66 -21.04 2.44
N ASP A 74 1.35 -22.21 3.02
CA ASP A 74 0.02 -22.82 2.96
C ASP A 74 -1.08 -21.94 3.57
N ARG A 75 -0.75 -21.10 4.57
CA ARG A 75 -1.72 -20.16 5.14
C ARG A 75 -2.15 -19.10 4.14
N TYR A 76 -1.25 -18.66 3.27
CA TYR A 76 -1.53 -17.69 2.22
C TYR A 76 -2.26 -18.34 1.04
N ALA A 77 -1.86 -19.56 0.67
CA ALA A 77 -2.51 -20.33 -0.40
C ALA A 77 -3.98 -20.66 -0.10
N GLY A 78 -4.37 -20.74 1.18
CA GLY A 78 -5.76 -20.94 1.61
C GLY A 78 -6.63 -19.69 1.63
N LEU A 79 -6.10 -18.50 1.29
CA LEU A 79 -6.89 -17.28 1.26
C LEU A 79 -7.81 -17.24 0.03
N PRO A 80 -9.03 -16.68 0.15
CA PRO A 80 -9.94 -16.55 -0.98
C PRO A 80 -9.40 -15.54 -1.99
N VAL A 81 -9.35 -15.91 -3.28
CA VAL A 81 -8.92 -15.02 -4.36
C VAL A 81 -10.14 -14.62 -5.19
N ALA A 82 -10.47 -13.33 -5.20
CA ALA A 82 -11.54 -12.78 -6.03
C ALA A 82 -11.02 -12.25 -7.37
N ASN A 83 -9.83 -11.66 -7.37
CA ASN A 83 -9.15 -11.18 -8.58
C ASN A 83 -7.62 -11.14 -8.43
N TYR A 84 -6.91 -10.73 -9.47
CA TYR A 84 -5.44 -10.71 -9.52
C TYR A 84 -4.80 -9.78 -8.46
N ILE A 85 -5.53 -8.78 -7.95
CA ILE A 85 -5.02 -7.87 -6.92
C ILE A 85 -4.86 -8.63 -5.59
N ASP A 86 -5.74 -9.57 -5.28
CA ASP A 86 -5.61 -10.42 -4.08
C ASP A 86 -4.31 -11.23 -4.13
N GLU A 87 -3.97 -11.80 -5.30
CA GLU A 87 -2.73 -12.56 -5.48
C GLU A 87 -1.49 -11.68 -5.22
N LEU A 88 -1.48 -10.46 -5.79
CA LEU A 88 -0.40 -9.49 -5.57
C LEU A 88 -0.32 -9.06 -4.10
N ALA A 89 -1.45 -8.81 -3.46
CA ALA A 89 -1.53 -8.43 -2.05
C ALA A 89 -1.02 -9.56 -1.15
N TYR A 90 -1.42 -10.81 -1.39
CA TYR A 90 -1.00 -11.95 -0.58
C TYR A 90 0.49 -12.26 -0.74
N ALA A 91 1.02 -12.16 -1.97
CA ALA A 91 2.45 -12.28 -2.21
C ALA A 91 3.24 -11.18 -1.48
N HIS A 92 2.72 -9.96 -1.43
CA HIS A 92 3.35 -8.86 -0.69
C HIS A 92 3.26 -9.05 0.83
N PHE A 93 2.10 -9.44 1.37
CA PHE A 93 1.95 -9.76 2.79
C PHE A 93 2.87 -10.89 3.23
N GLN A 94 3.02 -11.94 2.41
CA GLN A 94 3.95 -13.03 2.69
C GLN A 94 5.41 -12.56 2.77
N LYS A 95 5.84 -11.66 1.88
CA LYS A 95 7.19 -11.05 1.95
C LYS A 95 7.40 -10.27 3.24
N LEU A 96 6.37 -9.59 3.72
CA LEU A 96 6.39 -8.79 4.94
C LEU A 96 6.14 -9.61 6.22
N GLY A 97 5.76 -10.89 6.13
CA GLY A 97 5.31 -11.67 7.29
C GLY A 97 3.97 -11.19 7.88
N LEU A 98 3.16 -10.49 7.08
CA LEU A 98 1.83 -10.00 7.47
C LEU A 98 0.76 -11.00 7.05
N PHE A 99 -0.42 -10.91 7.67
CA PHE A 99 -1.60 -11.67 7.27
C PHE A 99 -2.79 -10.71 7.15
N PRO A 100 -3.70 -10.91 6.17
CA PRO A 100 -4.89 -10.07 6.06
C PRO A 100 -5.67 -10.01 7.37
N SER A 101 -6.17 -8.82 7.71
CA SER A 101 -7.07 -8.65 8.85
C SER A 101 -8.38 -9.42 8.64
N ALA A 102 -9.08 -9.69 9.74
CA ALA A 102 -10.40 -10.28 9.69
C ALA A 102 -11.36 -9.41 8.84
N ARG A 103 -12.28 -10.07 8.13
CA ARG A 103 -13.29 -9.39 7.34
C ARG A 103 -14.15 -8.49 8.24
N SER A 104 -14.40 -7.26 7.79
CA SER A 104 -15.25 -6.31 8.51
C SER A 104 -16.69 -6.80 8.64
N SER A 105 -17.40 -6.33 9.66
CA SER A 105 -18.84 -6.53 9.78
C SER A 105 -19.61 -5.82 8.65
N ASP A 106 -20.86 -6.21 8.41
CA ASP A 106 -21.70 -5.61 7.36
C ASP A 106 -21.98 -4.12 7.62
N GLY A 107 -22.21 -3.74 8.88
CA GLY A 107 -22.42 -2.33 9.25
C GLY A 107 -21.17 -1.47 9.04
N GLU A 108 -19.99 -1.99 9.40
CA GLU A 108 -18.72 -1.28 9.14
C GLU A 108 -18.44 -1.18 7.64
N PHE A 109 -18.65 -2.27 6.88
CA PHE A 109 -18.50 -2.26 5.44
C PHE A 109 -19.39 -1.21 4.80
N LEU A 110 -20.70 -1.24 5.09
CA LEU A 110 -21.67 -0.30 4.54
C LEU A 110 -21.27 1.15 4.83
N ARG A 111 -20.93 1.47 6.07
CA ARG A 111 -20.53 2.84 6.45
C ARG A 111 -19.26 3.26 5.72
N ARG A 112 -18.19 2.44 5.77
CA ARG A 112 -16.88 2.78 5.17
C ARG A 112 -16.97 2.88 3.65
N SER A 113 -17.57 1.89 2.99
CA SER A 113 -17.68 1.89 1.53
C SER A 113 -18.49 3.08 1.03
N THR A 114 -19.59 3.46 1.70
CA THR A 114 -20.40 4.62 1.29
C THR A 114 -19.63 5.92 1.49
N LEU A 115 -19.00 6.10 2.65
CA LEU A 115 -18.25 7.31 2.97
C LEU A 115 -17.04 7.49 2.05
N ASP A 116 -16.25 6.43 1.85
CA ASP A 116 -14.99 6.49 1.10
C ASP A 116 -15.23 6.60 -0.41
N THR A 117 -16.36 6.06 -0.90
CA THR A 117 -16.65 6.02 -2.34
C THR A 117 -17.42 7.26 -2.80
N ILE A 118 -18.43 7.71 -2.04
CA ILE A 118 -19.35 8.79 -2.46
C ILE A 118 -19.46 9.95 -1.46
N GLY A 119 -18.62 9.98 -0.43
CA GLY A 119 -18.47 11.15 0.45
C GLY A 119 -19.60 11.40 1.45
N ARG A 120 -20.56 10.48 1.59
CA ARG A 120 -21.68 10.60 2.55
C ARG A 120 -21.88 9.33 3.38
N LEU A 121 -22.63 9.46 4.46
CA LEU A 121 -23.12 8.29 5.20
C LEU A 121 -24.24 7.59 4.43
N PRO A 122 -24.43 6.27 4.65
CA PRO A 122 -25.63 5.59 4.17
C PRO A 122 -26.88 6.21 4.80
N THR A 123 -27.96 6.30 4.05
CA THR A 123 -29.26 6.70 4.61
C THR A 123 -29.81 5.60 5.51
N VAL A 124 -30.81 5.94 6.34
CA VAL A 124 -31.46 4.96 7.22
C VAL A 124 -32.10 3.82 6.43
N ASP A 125 -32.70 4.13 5.27
CA ASP A 125 -33.38 3.13 4.45
C ASP A 125 -32.39 2.25 3.69
N GLU A 126 -31.29 2.83 3.18
CA GLU A 126 -30.17 2.06 2.61
C GLU A 126 -29.58 1.09 3.62
N ALA A 127 -29.40 1.54 4.87
CA ALA A 127 -28.88 0.68 5.93
C ALA A 127 -29.85 -0.45 6.27
N ARG A 128 -31.15 -0.17 6.39
CA ARG A 128 -32.15 -1.21 6.63
C ARG A 128 -32.19 -2.23 5.50
N GLU A 129 -32.21 -1.78 4.26
CA GLU A 129 -32.22 -2.63 3.07
C GLU A 129 -30.99 -3.55 3.04
N PHE A 130 -29.80 -2.98 3.16
CA PHE A 130 -28.54 -3.73 3.08
C PHE A 130 -28.35 -4.72 4.24
N LEU A 131 -28.73 -4.32 5.47
CA LEU A 131 -28.58 -5.17 6.65
C LEU A 131 -29.62 -6.29 6.70
N ALA A 132 -30.81 -6.08 6.13
CA ALA A 132 -31.84 -7.11 6.03
C ALA A 132 -31.61 -8.11 4.89
N ASP A 133 -30.79 -7.77 3.89
CA ASP A 133 -30.49 -8.64 2.76
C ASP A 133 -29.62 -9.85 3.18
N PRO A 134 -30.11 -11.10 3.05
CA PRO A 134 -29.35 -12.30 3.36
C PRO A 134 -28.47 -12.79 2.21
N SER A 135 -28.52 -12.13 1.05
CA SER A 135 -27.84 -12.60 -0.17
C SER A 135 -26.31 -12.57 -0.01
N GLY A 136 -25.63 -13.64 -0.42
CA GLY A 136 -24.16 -13.74 -0.33
C GLY A 136 -23.40 -12.74 -1.20
N ASP A 137 -24.05 -12.21 -2.23
CA ASP A 137 -23.54 -11.23 -3.20
C ASP A 137 -23.87 -9.77 -2.84
N LYS A 138 -24.56 -9.52 -1.72
CA LYS A 138 -25.06 -8.18 -1.37
C LYS A 138 -23.98 -7.09 -1.33
N ARG A 139 -22.74 -7.44 -0.92
CA ARG A 139 -21.61 -6.49 -0.92
C ARG A 139 -21.20 -6.10 -2.33
N SER A 140 -21.17 -7.05 -3.25
CA SER A 140 -20.84 -6.78 -4.66
C SER A 140 -21.91 -5.90 -5.30
N ARG A 141 -23.20 -6.21 -5.10
CA ARG A 141 -24.30 -5.37 -5.58
C ARG A 141 -24.27 -3.96 -5.00
N TRP A 142 -23.92 -3.84 -3.72
CA TRP A 142 -23.75 -2.53 -3.08
C TRP A 142 -22.61 -1.72 -3.70
N ILE A 143 -21.46 -2.36 -3.99
CA ILE A 143 -20.34 -1.72 -4.68
C ILE A 143 -20.76 -1.20 -6.05
N GLU A 144 -21.44 -2.02 -6.86
CA GLU A 144 -21.96 -1.59 -8.16
C GLU A 144 -22.91 -0.39 -8.05
N ARG A 145 -23.79 -0.40 -7.04
CA ARG A 145 -24.69 0.73 -6.75
C ARG A 145 -23.92 2.01 -6.40
N LEU A 146 -22.86 1.90 -5.59
CA LEU A 146 -22.02 3.05 -5.22
C LEU A 146 -21.25 3.62 -6.41
N LEU A 147 -20.69 2.76 -7.26
CA LEU A 147 -19.93 3.19 -8.44
C LEU A 147 -20.82 3.80 -9.52
N ALA A 148 -22.11 3.45 -9.54
CA ALA A 148 -23.11 4.03 -10.44
C ALA A 148 -23.79 5.30 -9.86
N ASP A 149 -23.56 5.64 -8.59
CA ASP A 149 -24.15 6.83 -7.96
C ASP A 149 -23.50 8.11 -8.53
N PRO A 150 -24.28 9.10 -9.00
CA PRO A 150 -23.73 10.37 -9.50
C PRO A 150 -22.79 11.07 -8.52
N ALA A 151 -23.03 10.92 -7.21
CA ALA A 151 -22.19 11.50 -6.18
C ALA A 151 -20.75 10.93 -6.18
N TRP A 152 -20.51 9.77 -6.78
CA TRP A 152 -19.16 9.23 -6.95
C TRP A 152 -18.28 10.19 -7.75
N ALA A 153 -18.75 10.62 -8.93
CA ALA A 153 -17.98 11.51 -9.79
C ALA A 153 -17.79 12.88 -9.12
N ASP A 154 -18.84 13.43 -8.51
CA ASP A 154 -18.79 14.72 -7.83
C ASP A 154 -17.80 14.70 -6.65
N TYR A 155 -17.82 13.64 -5.84
CA TYR A 155 -16.96 13.51 -4.67
C TYR A 155 -15.48 13.41 -5.06
N TRP A 156 -15.13 12.57 -6.04
CA TRP A 156 -13.74 12.40 -6.47
C TRP A 156 -13.22 13.58 -7.28
N ALA A 157 -14.06 14.26 -8.07
CA ALA A 157 -13.68 15.49 -8.74
C ALA A 157 -13.26 16.58 -7.75
N ASN A 158 -13.99 16.73 -6.64
CA ASN A 158 -13.63 17.67 -5.58
C ASN A 158 -12.37 17.20 -4.84
N LYS A 159 -12.29 15.92 -4.47
CA LYS A 159 -11.16 15.36 -3.72
C LYS A 159 -9.81 15.47 -4.43
N TRP A 160 -9.79 15.52 -5.76
CA TRP A 160 -8.57 15.65 -6.58
C TRP A 160 -8.32 17.07 -7.09
N ALA A 161 -9.20 18.02 -6.79
CA ALA A 161 -9.01 19.42 -7.16
C ALA A 161 -8.11 20.19 -6.18
N ASP A 162 -7.85 19.62 -4.99
CA ASP A 162 -6.89 20.08 -3.97
C ASP A 162 -5.54 19.36 -4.15
#